data_AF-A0A351FNH2-F1
#
_entry.id   AF-A0A351FNH2-F1
#
_cell.length_a   1.000
_cell.length_b   1.000
_cell.length_c   1.000
_cell.angle_alpha   90.00
_cell.angle_beta   90.00
_cell.angle_gamma   90.00
#
_symmetry.space_group_name_H-M   'P 1'
#
loop_
_entity.id
_entity.type
_entity.pdbx_description
1 polymer ?
#
loop_
_entity_poly.entity_id
_entity_poly.type
_entity_poly.pdbx_seq_one_letter_code
_entity_poly.pdbx_strand_id
1 'polypeptide(L)'
;MIGMLFDRPGNEGDMIGARVYRQGDRLRSIHWAQTARRDTFIVTERQAAARRLVVVSCDVDAFRDDGDGELLENAIRVAASVTREFHAHHAQVRVLIGGLDVTLEPGLLGLHRLLDALARYRPDDTLSRATDTSDALTLRVTTSERQSAQTVDTHRGRTRYILLDPADVPVARNGPTWIKIRGNANHSEQLRSQWERLCHDSTAS
;
A
#
# COMPACT_ATOMS: atom_id res chain seq x y z
N MET A 1 1.66 7.27 -24.50
CA MET A 1 0.27 7.22 -24.01
C MET A 1 0.32 7.65 -22.54
N ILE A 2 -0.02 8.90 -22.25
CA ILE A 2 0.22 9.55 -20.95
C ILE A 2 -0.94 9.19 -20.02
N GLY A 3 -0.62 8.51 -18.92
CA GLY A 3 -1.59 8.14 -17.89
C GLY A 3 -2.20 9.39 -17.26
N MET A 4 -3.50 9.55 -17.44
CA MET A 4 -4.32 10.54 -16.75
C MET A 4 -4.23 10.28 -15.24
N LEU A 5 -3.62 11.21 -14.50
CA LEU A 5 -3.90 11.38 -13.08
C LEU A 5 -5.40 11.64 -12.96
N PHE A 6 -6.14 10.64 -12.45
CA PHE A 6 -7.52 10.84 -12.07
C PHE A 6 -7.56 11.75 -10.84
N ASP A 7 -7.65 13.06 -11.08
CA ASP A 7 -8.05 14.01 -10.05
C ASP A 7 -9.53 13.74 -9.75
N ARG A 8 -9.76 12.97 -8.68
CA ARG A 8 -11.10 12.56 -8.25
C ARG A 8 -11.62 13.67 -7.34
N PRO A 9 -12.74 14.35 -7.63
CA PRO A 9 -13.25 15.40 -6.76
C PRO A 9 -13.58 14.83 -5.37
N GLY A 10 -12.88 15.31 -4.34
CA GLY A 10 -13.04 14.92 -2.94
C GLY A 10 -13.92 15.90 -2.16
N ASN A 11 -14.53 15.43 -1.07
CA ASN A 11 -15.49 16.22 -0.27
C ASN A 11 -14.87 16.79 1.03
N GLU A 12 -13.56 16.65 1.25
CA GLU A 12 -12.91 16.85 2.56
C GLU A 12 -11.59 17.66 2.54
N GLY A 13 -11.01 18.02 1.39
CA GLY A 13 -9.77 18.83 1.36
C GLY A 13 -10.01 20.33 1.32
N ASP A 14 -8.95 21.14 1.20
CA ASP A 14 -9.03 22.59 1.18
C ASP A 14 -9.78 23.13 -0.05
N MET A 15 -10.38 24.32 0.11
CA MET A 15 -11.07 25.04 -0.97
C MET A 15 -10.04 25.50 -2.00
N ILE A 16 -10.10 24.93 -3.21
CA ILE A 16 -9.16 25.25 -4.30
C ILE A 16 -9.75 26.17 -5.36
N GLY A 17 -11.07 26.33 -5.37
CA GLY A 17 -11.71 27.17 -6.36
C GLY A 17 -13.22 27.30 -6.16
N ALA A 18 -13.78 28.21 -6.95
CA ALA A 18 -15.22 28.42 -7.05
C ALA A 18 -15.58 28.47 -8.53
N ARG A 19 -16.54 27.66 -8.97
CA ARG A 19 -17.02 27.63 -10.35
C ARG A 19 -18.53 27.72 -10.44
N VAL A 20 -19.04 28.02 -11.63
CA VAL A 20 -20.47 27.99 -11.91
C VAL A 20 -21.01 26.56 -11.80
N TYR A 21 -22.20 26.44 -11.21
CA TYR A 21 -22.95 25.20 -11.10
C TYR A 21 -23.16 24.54 -12.47
N ARG A 22 -22.98 23.23 -12.51
CA ARG A 22 -23.29 22.36 -13.65
C ARG A 22 -24.35 21.37 -13.21
N GLN A 23 -25.23 21.01 -14.14
CA GLN A 23 -26.25 20.01 -13.87
C GLN A 23 -25.59 18.69 -13.42
N GLY A 24 -25.97 18.21 -12.24
CA GLY A 24 -25.34 17.06 -11.57
C GLY A 24 -24.46 17.42 -10.37
N ASP A 25 -24.14 18.69 -10.17
CA ASP A 25 -23.46 19.15 -8.98
C ASP A 25 -24.36 19.03 -7.73
N ARG A 26 -23.73 18.75 -6.60
CA ARG A 26 -24.42 18.56 -5.31
C ARG A 26 -24.86 19.92 -4.77
N LEU A 27 -26.12 20.05 -4.36
CA LEU A 27 -26.63 21.31 -3.78
C LEU A 27 -25.90 21.71 -2.50
N ARG A 28 -25.45 20.72 -1.70
CA ARG A 28 -24.65 20.99 -0.48
C ARG A 28 -23.28 21.64 -0.75
N SER A 29 -22.77 21.56 -1.97
CA SER A 29 -21.52 22.21 -2.37
C SER A 29 -21.72 23.64 -2.88
N ILE A 30 -22.96 24.18 -2.83
CA ILE A 30 -23.25 25.57 -3.22
C ILE A 30 -22.73 26.53 -2.15
N HIS A 31 -21.94 27.51 -2.59
CA HIS A 31 -21.53 28.63 -1.76
C HIS A 31 -22.65 29.68 -1.72
N TRP A 32 -23.58 29.56 -0.76
CA TRP A 32 -24.76 30.42 -0.68
C TRP A 32 -24.42 31.91 -0.63
N ALA A 33 -23.43 32.32 0.16
CA ALA A 33 -23.04 33.73 0.27
C ALA A 33 -22.50 34.32 -1.05
N GLN A 34 -21.83 33.52 -1.89
CA GLN A 34 -21.29 33.98 -3.18
C GLN A 34 -22.36 33.94 -4.27
N THR A 35 -23.22 32.92 -4.22
CA THR A 35 -24.41 32.78 -5.07
C THR A 35 -25.33 33.99 -4.91
N ALA A 36 -25.62 34.39 -3.67
CA ALA A 36 -26.46 35.55 -3.36
C ALA A 36 -25.89 36.88 -3.88
N ARG A 37 -24.56 37.00 -4.03
CA ARG A 37 -23.90 38.23 -4.51
C ARG A 37 -23.76 38.31 -6.02
N ARG A 38 -23.80 37.17 -6.72
CA ARG A 38 -23.53 37.07 -8.17
C ARG A 38 -24.74 36.61 -8.97
N ASP A 39 -25.86 36.36 -8.30
CA ASP A 39 -27.13 35.88 -8.88
C ASP A 39 -26.93 34.67 -9.81
N THR A 40 -25.95 33.84 -9.49
CA THR A 40 -25.53 32.66 -10.24
C THR A 40 -25.09 31.61 -9.24
N PHE A 41 -25.57 30.37 -9.37
CA PHE A 41 -25.17 29.27 -8.49
C PHE A 41 -23.68 29.00 -8.62
N ILE A 42 -22.96 29.16 -7.50
CA ILE A 42 -21.52 28.93 -7.41
C ILE A 42 -21.27 27.73 -6.53
N VAL A 43 -20.52 26.78 -7.07
CA VAL A 43 -20.11 25.54 -6.40
C VAL A 43 -18.66 25.69 -5.93
N THR A 44 -18.44 25.38 -4.66
CA THR A 44 -17.11 25.31 -4.05
C THR A 44 -16.42 24.02 -4.49
N GLU A 45 -15.29 24.14 -5.17
CA GLU A 45 -14.42 22.99 -5.46
C GLU A 45 -13.43 22.79 -4.31
N ARG A 46 -13.38 21.56 -3.81
CA ARG A 46 -12.46 21.15 -2.76
C ARG A 46 -11.51 20.12 -3.34
N GLN A 47 -10.22 20.21 -3.05
CA GLN A 47 -9.30 19.18 -3.49
C GLN A 47 -9.59 17.88 -2.75
N ALA A 48 -9.48 16.75 -3.46
CA ALA A 48 -9.22 15.51 -2.75
C ALA A 48 -7.83 15.63 -2.12
N ALA A 49 -7.71 15.32 -0.82
CA ALA A 49 -6.40 15.15 -0.23
C ALA A 49 -5.61 14.16 -1.11
N ALA A 50 -4.40 14.54 -1.52
CA ALA A 50 -3.52 13.67 -2.29
C ALA A 50 -3.30 12.38 -1.47
N ARG A 51 -3.97 11.30 -1.87
CA ARG A 51 -3.83 10.01 -1.19
C ARG A 51 -2.42 9.52 -1.47
N ARG A 52 -1.62 9.35 -0.41
CA ARG A 52 -0.29 8.78 -0.54
C ARG A 52 -0.43 7.34 -1.06
N LEU A 53 0.20 7.05 -2.19
CA LEU A 53 0.27 5.71 -2.75
C LEU A 53 1.27 4.88 -1.94
N VAL A 54 0.80 3.76 -1.41
CA VAL A 54 1.61 2.74 -0.75
C VAL A 54 1.60 1.50 -1.62
N VAL A 55 2.79 0.97 -1.92
CA VAL A 55 2.94 -0.26 -2.70
C VAL A 55 3.37 -1.37 -1.78
N VAL A 56 2.58 -2.43 -1.70
CA VAL A 56 2.92 -3.65 -0.96
C VAL A 56 3.37 -4.68 -1.99
N SER A 57 4.65 -5.04 -1.95
CA SER A 57 5.24 -6.03 -2.84
C SER A 57 5.64 -7.29 -2.09
N CYS A 58 5.39 -8.47 -2.66
CA CYS A 58 5.86 -9.75 -2.14
C CYS A 58 6.77 -10.41 -3.16
N ASP A 59 7.93 -10.83 -2.67
CA ASP A 59 8.99 -11.36 -3.50
C ASP A 59 8.89 -12.88 -3.61
N VAL A 60 8.14 -13.34 -4.61
CA VAL A 60 7.74 -14.74 -4.73
C VAL A 60 8.93 -15.67 -4.94
N ASP A 61 9.96 -15.25 -5.71
CA ASP A 61 11.13 -16.12 -5.91
C ASP A 61 11.95 -16.31 -4.63
N ALA A 62 11.75 -15.48 -3.60
CA ALA A 62 12.46 -15.59 -2.33
C ALA A 62 11.93 -16.78 -1.52
N PHE A 63 10.73 -17.25 -1.87
CA PHE A 63 10.04 -18.38 -1.25
C PHE A 63 9.84 -19.51 -2.25
N ARG A 64 10.60 -19.57 -3.36
CA ARG A 64 10.42 -20.62 -4.37
C ARG A 64 10.88 -21.99 -3.88
N ASP A 65 11.93 -22.01 -3.06
CA ASP A 65 12.49 -23.22 -2.46
C ASP A 65 11.80 -23.58 -1.13
N ASP A 66 10.69 -22.90 -0.81
CA ASP A 66 9.82 -23.18 0.33
C ASP A 66 9.00 -24.44 0.03
N GLY A 67 9.54 -25.60 0.41
CA GLY A 67 9.01 -26.92 0.01
C GLY A 67 7.50 -27.07 0.19
N ASP A 68 6.96 -26.70 1.35
CA ASP A 68 5.53 -26.82 1.67
C ASP A 68 4.72 -25.57 1.28
N GLY A 69 5.37 -24.50 0.82
CA GLY A 69 4.73 -23.21 0.49
C GLY A 69 4.21 -22.41 1.69
N GLU A 70 4.52 -22.84 2.92
CA GLU A 70 4.04 -22.22 4.15
C GLU A 70 4.60 -20.81 4.36
N LEU A 71 5.87 -20.58 4.06
CA LEU A 71 6.49 -19.25 4.13
C LEU A 71 5.91 -18.31 3.07
N LEU A 72 5.63 -18.81 1.86
CA LEU A 72 4.94 -18.01 0.84
C LEU A 72 3.52 -17.63 1.29
N GLU A 73 2.75 -18.58 1.83
CA GLU A 73 1.41 -18.28 2.36
C GLU A 73 1.49 -17.24 3.49
N ASN A 74 2.47 -17.38 4.38
CA ASN A 74 2.72 -16.42 5.45
C ASN A 74 3.13 -15.04 4.91
N ALA A 75 3.92 -14.98 3.83
CA ALA A 75 4.28 -13.73 3.17
C ALA A 75 3.05 -13.03 2.56
N ILE A 76 2.17 -13.78 1.92
CA ILE A 76 0.90 -13.27 1.40
C ILE A 76 -0.01 -12.79 2.54
N ARG A 77 -0.07 -13.53 3.65
CA ARG A 77 -0.83 -13.16 4.85
C ARG A 77 -0.35 -11.85 5.49
N VAL A 78 0.97 -11.65 5.53
CA VAL A 78 1.59 -10.40 5.98
C VAL A 78 1.27 -9.26 5.02
N ALA A 79 1.42 -9.46 3.72
CA ALA A 79 1.07 -8.46 2.71
C ALA A 79 -0.41 -8.05 2.77
N ALA A 80 -1.31 -9.02 2.94
CA ALA A 80 -2.74 -8.80 3.12
C ALA A 80 -3.05 -7.98 4.39
N SER A 81 -2.38 -8.30 5.50
CA SER A 81 -2.55 -7.60 6.78
C SER A 81 -2.12 -6.14 6.69
N VAL A 82 -0.95 -5.88 6.09
CA VAL A 82 -0.45 -4.53 5.83
C VAL A 82 -1.39 -3.77 4.91
N THR A 83 -1.85 -4.39 3.82
CA THR A 83 -2.78 -3.77 2.88
C THR A 83 -4.10 -3.38 3.55
N ARG A 84 -4.67 -4.27 4.36
CA ARG A 84 -5.88 -4.00 5.14
C ARG A 84 -5.71 -2.80 6.07
N GLU A 85 -4.56 -2.72 6.74
CA GLU A 85 -4.27 -1.62 7.66
C GLU A 85 -4.19 -0.28 6.92
N PHE A 86 -3.41 -0.20 5.83
CA PHE A 86 -3.32 1.02 5.03
C PHE A 86 -4.65 1.43 4.39
N HIS A 87 -5.47 0.46 3.99
CA HIS A 87 -6.83 0.72 3.50
C HIS A 87 -7.72 1.33 4.58
N ALA A 88 -7.63 0.84 5.83
CA ALA A 88 -8.36 1.39 6.97
C ALA A 88 -7.96 2.85 7.27
N HIS A 89 -6.70 3.22 7.03
CA HIS A 89 -6.21 4.60 7.13
C HIS A 89 -6.43 5.43 5.86
N HIS A 90 -7.29 4.99 4.95
CA HIS A 90 -7.65 5.67 3.70
C HIS A 90 -6.49 5.94 2.72
N ALA A 91 -5.37 5.23 2.86
CA ALA A 91 -4.28 5.29 1.89
C ALA A 91 -4.69 4.59 0.58
N GLN A 92 -4.11 5.02 -0.54
CA GLN A 92 -4.22 4.28 -1.79
C GLN A 92 -3.20 3.16 -1.76
N VAL A 93 -3.63 1.91 -1.90
CA VAL A 93 -2.74 0.74 -1.84
C VAL A 93 -2.66 0.06 -3.19
N ARG A 94 -1.46 -0.31 -3.62
CA ARG A 94 -1.22 -1.18 -4.76
C ARG A 94 -0.48 -2.42 -4.29
N VAL A 95 -0.89 -3.59 -4.74
CA VAL A 95 -0.31 -4.87 -4.36
C VAL A 95 0.36 -5.52 -5.56
N LEU A 96 1.63 -5.90 -5.38
CA LEU A 96 2.49 -6.53 -6.38
C LEU A 96 2.98 -7.88 -5.84
N ILE A 97 2.49 -9.00 -6.37
CA ILE A 97 2.94 -10.35 -5.94
C ILE A 97 3.20 -11.19 -7.18
N GLY A 98 4.48 -11.41 -7.50
CA GLY A 98 4.87 -12.09 -8.75
C GLY A 98 4.28 -11.37 -9.98
N GLY A 99 3.41 -12.05 -10.72
CA GLY A 99 2.68 -11.48 -11.85
C GLY A 99 1.41 -10.70 -11.50
N LEU A 100 0.95 -10.75 -10.24
CA LEU A 100 -0.25 -10.05 -9.79
C LEU A 100 0.05 -8.57 -9.52
N ASP A 101 -0.63 -7.67 -10.22
CA ASP A 101 -0.56 -6.23 -10.02
C ASP A 101 -1.97 -5.64 -9.93
N VAL A 102 -2.37 -5.28 -8.71
CA VAL A 102 -3.72 -4.80 -8.42
C VAL A 102 -3.66 -3.53 -7.59
N THR A 103 -4.33 -2.48 -8.05
CA THR A 103 -4.58 -1.28 -7.24
C THR A 103 -5.90 -1.46 -6.48
N LEU A 104 -5.84 -1.29 -5.16
CA LEU A 104 -6.98 -1.47 -4.27
C LEU A 104 -8.03 -0.39 -4.48
N GLU A 105 -9.25 -0.82 -4.81
CA GLU A 105 -10.40 0.06 -4.89
C GLU A 105 -10.82 0.56 -3.49
N PRO A 106 -11.25 1.83 -3.36
CA PRO A 106 -11.79 2.34 -2.10
C PRO A 106 -13.02 1.54 -1.64
N GLY A 107 -13.16 1.38 -0.32
CA GLY A 107 -14.31 0.72 0.29
C GLY A 107 -14.14 -0.78 0.52
N LEU A 108 -15.07 -1.36 1.28
CA LEU A 108 -14.97 -2.72 1.79
C LEU A 108 -15.03 -3.80 0.69
N LEU A 109 -15.84 -3.59 -0.35
CA LEU A 109 -15.96 -4.53 -1.46
C LEU A 109 -14.64 -4.68 -2.23
N GLY A 110 -13.92 -3.57 -2.44
CA GLY A 110 -12.60 -3.57 -3.08
C GLY A 110 -11.58 -4.36 -2.26
N LEU A 111 -11.61 -4.19 -0.94
CA LEU A 111 -10.78 -4.95 -0.01
C LEU A 111 -11.09 -6.44 -0.07
N HIS A 112 -12.37 -6.85 -0.01
CA HIS A 112 -12.73 -8.27 -0.10
C HIS A 112 -12.28 -8.89 -1.42
N ARG A 113 -12.49 -8.21 -2.55
CA ARG A 113 -12.03 -8.70 -3.87
C ARG A 113 -10.52 -8.90 -3.92
N LEU A 114 -9.76 -7.97 -3.34
CA LEU A 114 -8.31 -8.08 -3.26
C LEU A 114 -7.90 -9.27 -2.38
N LEU A 115 -8.47 -9.40 -1.18
CA LEU A 115 -8.16 -10.50 -0.26
C LEU A 115 -8.51 -11.86 -0.88
N ASP A 116 -9.64 -11.94 -1.60
CA ASP A 116 -10.03 -13.13 -2.36
C ASP A 116 -9.05 -13.45 -3.49
N ALA A 117 -8.52 -12.43 -4.18
CA ALA A 117 -7.49 -12.62 -5.21
C ALA A 117 -6.17 -13.12 -4.60
N LEU A 118 -5.77 -12.58 -3.43
CA LEU A 118 -4.60 -13.02 -2.69
C LEU A 118 -4.74 -14.47 -2.19
N ALA A 119 -5.92 -14.85 -1.69
CA ALA A 119 -6.19 -16.21 -1.22
C ALA A 119 -6.16 -17.27 -2.33
N ARG A 120 -6.44 -16.88 -3.58
CA ARG A 120 -6.37 -17.75 -4.76
C ARG A 120 -5.02 -17.71 -5.47
N TYR A 121 -4.11 -16.85 -5.02
CA TYR A 121 -2.83 -16.68 -5.67
C TYR A 121 -2.05 -18.00 -5.65
N ARG A 122 -1.56 -18.40 -6.81
CA ARG A 122 -0.58 -19.48 -6.96
C ARG A 122 0.66 -18.91 -7.64
N PRO A 123 1.86 -19.30 -7.20
CA PRO A 123 3.09 -18.93 -7.88
C PRO A 123 3.10 -19.62 -9.24
N ASP A 124 2.74 -18.90 -10.30
CA ASP A 124 3.05 -19.29 -11.66
C ASP A 124 4.47 -18.83 -11.99
N ASP A 125 5.15 -19.52 -12.90
CA ASP A 125 6.56 -19.27 -13.28
C ASP A 125 6.78 -17.94 -14.03
N THR A 126 5.80 -17.03 -13.98
CA THR A 126 5.87 -15.70 -14.60
C THR A 126 6.75 -14.79 -13.77
N LEU A 127 7.93 -14.48 -14.34
CA LEU A 127 8.88 -13.49 -13.81
C LEU A 127 8.17 -12.21 -13.37
N SER A 128 8.40 -11.84 -12.10
CA SER A 128 7.93 -10.59 -11.52
C SER A 128 8.49 -9.41 -12.31
N ARG A 129 7.64 -8.69 -13.05
CA ARG A 129 8.06 -7.50 -13.79
C ARG A 129 8.30 -6.38 -12.77
N ALA A 130 9.55 -5.96 -12.61
CA ALA A 130 9.89 -4.76 -11.86
C ALA A 130 9.06 -3.59 -12.40
N THR A 131 8.05 -3.19 -11.65
CA THR A 131 7.17 -2.09 -12.04
C THR A 131 7.71 -0.82 -11.41
N ASP A 132 7.82 0.26 -12.19
CA ASP A 132 8.41 1.51 -11.70
C ASP A 132 7.57 2.06 -10.55
N THR A 133 8.17 2.05 -9.36
CA THR A 133 7.55 2.45 -8.09
C THR A 133 8.27 3.67 -7.50
N SER A 134 8.89 4.48 -8.36
CA SER A 134 9.91 5.49 -8.02
C SER A 134 9.58 6.44 -6.89
N ASP A 135 8.31 6.80 -6.74
CA ASP A 135 7.86 7.88 -5.86
C ASP A 135 6.97 7.38 -4.71
N ALA A 136 6.56 6.11 -4.71
CA ALA A 136 5.66 5.56 -3.69
C ALA A 136 6.44 4.91 -2.53
N LEU A 137 5.86 4.97 -1.32
CA LEU A 137 6.33 4.18 -0.19
C LEU A 137 6.13 2.71 -0.54
N THR A 138 7.22 1.95 -0.66
CA THR A 138 7.16 0.54 -1.04
C THR A 138 7.48 -0.33 0.16
N LEU A 139 6.59 -1.24 0.51
CA LEU A 139 6.76 -2.25 1.54
C LEU A 139 7.04 -3.57 0.85
N ARG A 140 8.26 -4.09 0.96
CA ARG A 140 8.66 -5.34 0.31
C ARG A 140 8.76 -6.47 1.33
N VAL A 141 7.96 -7.51 1.13
CA VAL A 141 8.02 -8.77 1.86
C VAL A 141 9.00 -9.70 1.13
N THR A 142 10.08 -10.10 1.80
CA THR A 142 11.14 -10.95 1.23
C THR A 142 11.89 -11.71 2.33
N THR A 143 12.82 -12.59 1.98
CA THR A 143 13.70 -13.30 2.93
C THR A 143 15.01 -12.52 3.15
N SER A 144 15.68 -12.76 4.28
CA SER A 144 16.97 -12.10 4.59
C SER A 144 18.08 -12.47 3.60
N GLU A 145 18.08 -13.70 3.09
CA GLU A 145 19.02 -14.18 2.08
C GLU A 145 18.90 -13.39 0.78
N ARG A 146 17.66 -13.25 0.28
CA ARG A 146 17.41 -12.53 -0.97
C ARG A 146 17.59 -11.03 -0.83
N GLN A 147 17.29 -10.44 0.34
CA GLN A 147 17.62 -9.05 0.63
C GLN A 147 19.14 -8.80 0.51
N SER A 148 19.96 -9.68 1.09
CA SER A 148 21.42 -9.56 1.10
C SER A 148 22.01 -9.66 -0.32
N ALA A 149 21.43 -10.52 -1.16
CA ALA A 149 21.78 -10.63 -2.58
C ALA A 149 21.34 -9.40 -3.42
N GLN A 150 20.25 -8.73 -3.03
CA GLN A 150 19.64 -7.61 -3.79
C GLN A 150 20.16 -6.23 -3.35
N THR A 151 21.17 -6.18 -2.47
CA THR A 151 21.76 -4.97 -1.89
C THR A 151 22.31 -3.98 -2.93
N VAL A 152 22.48 -4.38 -4.19
CA VAL A 152 23.08 -3.56 -5.26
C VAL A 152 22.12 -2.50 -5.85
N ASP A 153 20.80 -2.62 -5.69
CA ASP A 153 19.82 -1.74 -6.38
C ASP A 153 18.92 -0.90 -5.43
N THR A 154 19.25 -0.87 -4.14
CA THR A 154 18.34 -0.45 -3.05
C THR A 154 18.42 1.05 -2.67
N HIS A 155 18.93 1.93 -3.53
CA HIS A 155 19.07 3.36 -3.22
C HIS A 155 18.00 4.28 -3.84
N ARG A 156 16.74 3.84 -3.93
CA ARG A 156 15.58 4.77 -3.95
C ARG A 156 14.91 4.73 -2.58
N GLY A 157 15.27 5.68 -1.73
CA GLY A 157 15.06 5.73 -0.26
C GLY A 157 13.62 5.70 0.30
N ARG A 158 12.65 5.11 -0.40
CA ARG A 158 11.28 4.91 0.08
C ARG A 158 10.86 3.43 0.16
N THR A 159 11.78 2.50 -0.01
CA THR A 159 11.50 1.07 0.16
C THR A 159 11.82 0.64 1.59
N ARG A 160 10.85 0.00 2.25
CA ARG A 160 10.99 -0.60 3.58
C ARG A 160 10.81 -2.11 3.46
N TYR A 161 11.71 -2.87 4.08
CA TYR A 161 11.71 -4.33 3.99
C TYR A 161 11.02 -4.95 5.21
N ILE A 162 10.13 -5.90 4.94
CA ILE A 162 9.53 -6.82 5.89
C ILE A 162 10.17 -8.18 5.63
N LEU A 163 11.01 -8.63 6.55
CA LEU A 163 11.71 -9.90 6.40
C LEU A 163 10.89 -11.04 6.99
N LEU A 164 10.74 -12.11 6.22
CA LEU A 164 10.16 -13.37 6.63
C LEU A 164 11.20 -14.46 6.46
N ASP A 165 11.74 -14.93 7.58
CA ASP A 165 12.75 -15.98 7.60
C ASP A 165 12.18 -17.25 8.24
N PRO A 166 12.59 -18.45 7.78
CA PRO A 166 12.28 -19.70 8.46
C PRO A 166 12.77 -19.65 9.92
N ALA A 167 12.08 -20.35 10.83
CA ALA A 167 12.40 -20.30 12.26
C ALA A 167 13.85 -20.68 12.60
N ASP A 168 14.50 -21.49 11.75
CA ASP A 168 15.85 -22.04 11.94
C ASP A 168 16.99 -21.19 11.35
N VAL A 169 16.70 -20.13 10.59
CA VAL A 169 17.77 -19.34 9.94
C VAL A 169 18.30 -18.25 10.88
N PRO A 170 19.62 -18.18 11.13
CA PRO A 170 20.21 -17.12 11.94
C PRO A 170 20.05 -15.78 11.22
N VAL A 171 19.27 -14.88 11.84
CA VAL A 171 18.97 -13.53 11.36
C VAL A 171 20.25 -12.80 10.96
N ALA A 172 20.38 -12.46 9.68
CA ALA A 172 21.39 -11.51 9.22
C ALA A 172 21.18 -10.19 9.98
N ARG A 173 22.19 -9.80 10.77
CA ARG A 173 22.09 -8.64 11.68
C ARG A 173 22.18 -7.30 10.95
N ASN A 174 22.64 -7.27 9.70
CA ASN A 174 23.02 -6.03 9.03
C ASN A 174 22.23 -5.78 7.75
N GLY A 175 21.35 -4.79 7.80
CA GLY A 175 20.63 -4.21 6.66
C GLY A 175 19.53 -3.25 7.12
N PRO A 176 19.04 -2.32 6.28
CA PRO A 176 17.94 -1.40 6.59
C PRO A 176 16.60 -2.16 6.62
N THR A 177 16.41 -2.95 7.66
CA THR A 177 15.21 -3.78 7.88
C THR A 177 14.21 -3.01 8.73
N TRP A 178 12.98 -2.82 8.26
CA TRP A 178 11.97 -2.09 9.01
C TRP A 178 11.23 -3.00 9.99
N ILE A 179 10.82 -4.20 9.56
CA ILE A 179 10.09 -5.19 10.37
C ILE A 179 10.67 -6.58 10.09
N LYS A 180 10.84 -7.40 11.12
CA LYS A 180 11.32 -8.79 11.02
C LYS A 180 10.30 -9.74 11.64
N ILE A 181 9.77 -10.65 10.84
CA ILE A 181 8.77 -11.63 11.27
C ILE A 181 9.39 -13.03 11.13
N ARG A 182 9.41 -13.80 12.22
CA ARG A 182 9.91 -15.18 12.19
C ARG A 182 8.83 -16.16 11.75
N GLY A 183 9.24 -17.20 11.03
CA GLY A 183 8.49 -18.40 10.60
C GLY A 183 7.81 -19.24 11.68
N ASN A 184 7.29 -18.67 12.76
CA ASN A 184 6.54 -19.39 13.80
C ASN A 184 5.04 -19.02 13.73
N ALA A 185 4.16 -19.78 14.39
CA ALA A 185 2.70 -19.63 14.29
C ALA A 185 2.11 -18.23 14.64
N ASN A 186 2.90 -17.27 15.15
CA ASN A 186 2.43 -15.97 15.63
C ASN A 186 2.89 -14.79 14.74
N HIS A 187 3.02 -14.95 13.43
CA HIS A 187 3.46 -13.87 12.51
C HIS A 187 2.65 -12.57 12.66
N SER A 188 1.33 -12.67 12.81
CA SER A 188 0.42 -11.53 12.93
C SER A 188 0.66 -10.70 14.20
N GLU A 189 0.98 -11.37 15.32
CA GLU A 189 1.28 -10.70 16.59
C GLU A 189 2.67 -10.05 16.58
N GLN A 190 3.64 -10.72 15.96
CA GLN A 190 4.97 -10.15 15.74
C GLN A 190 4.91 -8.88 14.88
N LEU A 191 4.14 -8.92 13.79
CA LEU A 191 3.91 -7.74 12.95
C LEU A 191 3.27 -6.61 13.75
N ARG A 192 2.18 -6.89 14.49
CA ARG A 192 1.46 -5.89 15.29
C ARG A 192 2.36 -5.24 16.34
N SER A 193 3.06 -6.05 17.14
CA SER A 193 3.93 -5.55 18.22
C SER A 193 5.14 -4.76 17.72
N GLN A 194 5.67 -5.07 16.54
CA GLN A 194 6.73 -4.29 15.91
C GLN A 194 6.19 -3.00 15.30
N TRP A 195 5.01 -3.07 14.67
CA TRP A 195 4.32 -1.90 14.13
C TRP A 195 3.99 -0.87 15.20
N GLU A 196 3.41 -1.30 16.33
CA GLU A 196 3.09 -0.43 17.47
C GLU A 196 4.33 0.29 18.02
N ARG A 197 5.44 -0.43 18.19
CA ARG A 197 6.72 0.16 18.61
C ARG A 197 7.22 1.24 17.64
N LEU A 198 7.21 0.94 16.35
CA LEU A 198 7.70 1.88 15.32
C LEU A 198 6.83 3.13 15.20
N CYS A 199 5.51 3.00 15.37
CA CYS A 199 4.60 4.13 15.41
C CYS A 199 4.85 5.02 16.64
N HIS A 200 5.04 4.42 17.82
CA HIS A 200 5.32 5.16 19.05
C HIS A 200 6.68 5.88 19.02
N ASP A 201 7.74 5.20 18.57
CA ASP A 201 9.08 5.82 18.48
C ASP A 201 9.13 6.97 17.45
N SER A 202 8.31 6.91 16.39
CA SER A 202 8.23 7.99 15.40
C SER A 202 7.56 9.28 15.89
N THR A 203 6.87 9.25 17.04
CA THR A 203 6.22 10.44 17.64
C THR A 203 7.09 11.16 18.66
N ALA A 204 8.25 10.59 19.02
CA ALA A 204 9.15 11.11 20.05
C ALA A 204 10.40 11.82 19.50
N SER A 205 10.51 12.05 18.19
CA SER A 205 11.67 12.68 17.54
C SER A 205 11.32 13.90 16.69
#